data_AF-A0A3A6PLZ4-F1
#
_entry.id   AF-A0A3A6PLZ4-F1
#
_cell.length_a   1.000
_cell.length_b   1.000
_cell.length_c   1.000
_cell.angle_alpha   90.00
_cell.angle_beta   90.00
_cell.angle_gamma   90.00
#
_symmetry.space_group_name_H-M   'P 1'
#
loop_
_entity.id
_entity.type
_entity.pdbx_description
1 polymer ?
#
loop_
_entity_poly.entity_id
_entity_poly.type
_entity_poly.pdbx_seq_one_letter_code
_entity_poly.pdbx_strand_id
1 'polypeptide(L)'
;MSVNDISDYIIIKGKSPSQWIEYGSEWEDDMQFYAYFSFYKLLYCHFYNPLSNMGYTAESIELGQSLIDRSVNPENEWAIQYAKLFYYSALTGNSTLLDGMYMRDGIKDNTLSIVGTTKMNLEEKEQFFAWMFQALGHTMHLIQDASVPAHTRNDLHNWSEPFEVRTKKFIAESLFSDPQTDPNIFLNSSSSIIAPYVFFDTGQLDDTSESPLSGAFQGLAEYSHANFLSNHTIFGFDLPEAPSWDENPPDYSDPKYVFEDENINLRDRKFIYMKSPYSDGVDHFVRCGILHLMPSPLEPTKAYYEVWYTVDDSRVNDDYAAQLIPRAVGYSAAFLDHFFRGQLEVSAVNVNDSAPEIDGSGTVTWLGSISHIKADVQNVSTLGDQAELIGPGSLIGITRYVLAGVENYSVSQEVTLSQAELMP
;
A
#
# COMPACT_ATOMS: atom_id res chain seq x y z
N MET A 1 5.30 -22.14 -14.28
CA MET A 1 3.87 -21.84 -14.08
C MET A 1 3.88 -20.61 -13.18
N SER A 2 3.57 -19.43 -13.71
CA SER A 2 3.62 -18.21 -12.91
C SER A 2 2.57 -18.26 -11.82
N VAL A 3 2.89 -17.71 -10.65
CA VAL A 3 2.02 -17.62 -9.46
C VAL A 3 0.61 -17.06 -9.81
N ASN A 4 0.51 -16.29 -10.89
CA ASN A 4 -0.72 -15.68 -11.40
C ASN A 4 -1.77 -16.65 -11.98
N ASP A 5 -1.43 -17.91 -12.29
CA ASP A 5 -2.41 -18.87 -12.85
C ASP A 5 -3.05 -19.78 -11.78
N ILE A 6 -2.59 -19.73 -10.52
CA ILE A 6 -3.03 -20.64 -9.44
C ILE A 6 -3.90 -19.92 -8.41
N SER A 7 -3.74 -18.60 -8.22
CA SER A 7 -4.42 -17.85 -7.16
C SER A 7 -5.96 -17.83 -7.29
N ASP A 8 -6.49 -17.84 -8.52
CA ASP A 8 -7.94 -17.76 -8.77
C ASP A 8 -8.67 -19.10 -8.60
N TYR A 9 -7.93 -20.21 -8.45
CA TYR A 9 -8.52 -21.53 -8.22
C TYR A 9 -8.53 -21.94 -6.73
N ILE A 10 -7.86 -21.19 -5.87
CA ILE A 10 -7.87 -21.43 -4.42
C ILE A 10 -9.01 -20.64 -3.80
N ILE A 11 -9.99 -21.34 -3.24
CA ILE A 11 -11.10 -20.73 -2.51
C ILE A 11 -10.89 -20.94 -1.01
N ILE A 12 -10.81 -19.83 -0.28
CA ILE A 12 -10.60 -19.77 1.17
C ILE A 12 -11.85 -19.14 1.76
N LYS A 13 -12.61 -19.88 2.58
CA LYS A 13 -13.86 -19.39 3.18
C LYS A 13 -14.82 -18.73 2.15
N GLY A 14 -14.86 -19.25 0.93
CA GLY A 14 -15.77 -18.80 -0.13
C GLY A 14 -15.27 -17.64 -1.00
N LYS A 15 -14.03 -17.17 -0.83
CA LYS A 15 -13.40 -16.12 -1.65
C LYS A 15 -11.99 -16.55 -2.10
N SER A 16 -11.51 -16.02 -3.23
CA SER A 16 -10.09 -16.12 -3.60
C SER A 16 -9.22 -15.25 -2.67
N PRO A 17 -7.89 -15.46 -2.64
CA PRO A 17 -6.96 -14.55 -1.97
C PRO A 17 -7.13 -13.08 -2.40
N SER A 18 -7.27 -12.83 -3.71
CA SER A 18 -7.48 -11.48 -4.26
C SER A 18 -8.78 -10.85 -3.76
N GLN A 19 -9.87 -11.62 -3.68
CA GLN A 19 -11.14 -11.15 -3.14
C GLN A 19 -11.12 -10.87 -1.63
N TRP A 20 -10.24 -11.54 -0.87
CA TRP A 20 -10.03 -11.22 0.55
C TRP A 20 -9.22 -9.94 0.73
N ILE A 21 -8.19 -9.74 -0.11
CA ILE A 21 -7.43 -8.49 -0.14
C ILE A 21 -8.36 -7.32 -0.50
N GLU A 22 -9.13 -7.44 -1.59
CA GLU A 22 -10.12 -6.45 -2.02
C GLU A 22 -11.10 -6.13 -0.89
N TYR A 23 -11.66 -7.16 -0.24
CA TYR A 23 -12.56 -6.99 0.90
C TYR A 23 -11.90 -6.26 2.07
N GLY A 24 -10.66 -6.58 2.41
CA GLY A 24 -9.92 -5.88 3.46
C GLY A 24 -9.61 -4.43 3.11
N SER A 25 -9.31 -4.15 1.84
CA SER A 25 -9.09 -2.79 1.35
C SER A 25 -10.36 -1.95 1.43
N GLU A 26 -11.48 -2.43 0.88
CA GLU A 26 -12.77 -1.73 0.99
C GLU A 26 -13.19 -1.52 2.45
N TRP A 27 -12.92 -2.51 3.31
CA TRP A 27 -13.37 -2.43 4.69
C TRP A 27 -12.59 -1.44 5.55
N GLU A 28 -11.37 -1.07 5.15
CA GLU A 28 -10.56 -0.09 5.88
C GLU A 28 -11.24 1.29 5.98
N ASP A 29 -11.98 1.67 4.93
CA ASP A 29 -12.90 2.82 4.93
C ASP A 29 -14.19 2.52 5.70
N ASP A 30 -14.80 1.37 5.46
CA ASP A 30 -16.14 1.07 5.98
C ASP A 30 -16.17 0.78 7.50
N MET A 31 -15.04 0.40 8.11
CA MET A 31 -14.91 0.28 9.57
C MET A 31 -15.31 1.57 10.31
N GLN A 32 -15.19 2.72 9.65
CA GLN A 32 -15.60 4.03 10.15
C GLN A 32 -17.09 4.07 10.55
N PHE A 33 -17.95 3.25 9.92
CA PHE A 33 -19.39 3.22 10.20
C PHE A 33 -19.79 2.33 11.38
N TYR A 34 -18.91 1.40 11.80
CA TYR A 34 -19.26 0.33 12.74
C TYR A 34 -18.51 0.37 14.07
N ALA A 35 -17.44 1.17 14.19
CA ALA A 35 -16.66 1.24 15.42
C ALA A 35 -17.34 2.13 16.48
N TYR A 36 -17.31 1.69 17.75
CA TYR A 36 -17.56 2.51 18.95
C TYR A 36 -16.52 3.62 19.15
N PHE A 37 -15.48 3.68 18.31
CA PHE A 37 -14.62 4.84 18.16
C PHE A 37 -15.42 5.95 17.46
N SER A 38 -15.32 7.20 17.93
CA SER A 38 -15.97 8.31 17.24
C SER A 38 -15.58 8.28 15.77
N PHE A 39 -16.55 8.19 14.85
CA PHE A 39 -16.40 8.21 13.38
C PHE A 39 -15.15 8.97 12.88
N TYR A 40 -14.94 10.16 13.42
CA TYR A 40 -13.81 11.04 13.16
C TYR A 40 -12.42 10.43 13.38
N LYS A 41 -12.22 9.56 14.37
CA LYS A 41 -10.90 9.01 14.71
C LYS A 41 -10.35 8.08 13.63
N LEU A 42 -11.20 7.24 13.01
CA LEU A 42 -10.75 6.31 11.97
C LEU A 42 -10.47 7.04 10.66
N LEU A 43 -11.35 7.97 10.27
CA LEU A 43 -11.15 8.85 9.11
C LEU A 43 -9.80 9.58 9.16
N TYR A 44 -9.43 10.12 10.33
CA TYR A 44 -8.16 10.83 10.50
C TYR A 44 -6.93 9.95 10.36
N CYS A 45 -7.10 8.62 10.42
CA CYS A 45 -5.99 7.70 10.28
C CYS A 45 -5.64 7.33 8.84
N HIS A 46 -6.33 7.92 7.86
CA HIS A 46 -6.04 7.72 6.43
C HIS A 46 -5.10 8.81 5.90
N PHE A 47 -4.65 9.71 6.78
CA PHE A 47 -3.79 10.84 6.44
C PHE A 47 -2.36 10.59 6.89
N TYR A 48 -1.41 11.16 6.14
CA TYR A 48 -0.02 11.27 6.54
C TYR A 48 0.69 12.41 5.81
N ASN A 49 1.13 13.40 6.56
CA ASN A 49 1.96 14.47 6.05
C ASN A 49 3.45 14.13 6.20
N PRO A 50 4.19 13.92 5.11
CA PRO A 50 5.62 13.55 5.16
C PRO A 50 6.51 14.66 5.73
N LEU A 51 6.09 15.93 5.70
CA LEU A 51 6.89 17.03 6.25
C LEU A 51 6.86 17.06 7.79
N SER A 52 5.73 16.69 8.38
CA SER A 52 5.55 16.69 9.84
C SER A 52 5.66 15.30 10.46
N ASN A 53 5.62 14.23 9.66
CA ASN A 53 5.52 12.85 10.11
C ASN A 53 4.32 12.63 11.05
N MET A 54 3.15 13.14 10.66
CA MET A 54 1.90 13.11 11.45
C MET A 54 0.71 12.74 10.58
N GLY A 55 -0.33 12.18 11.20
CA GLY A 55 -1.65 11.99 10.60
C GLY A 55 -2.42 13.31 10.43
N TYR A 56 -3.75 13.24 10.39
CA TYR A 56 -4.54 14.46 10.24
C TYR A 56 -4.36 15.41 11.44
N THR A 57 -4.01 16.66 11.14
CA THR A 57 -3.76 17.71 12.13
C THR A 57 -4.75 18.86 11.98
N ALA A 58 -5.27 19.35 13.10
CA ALA A 58 -6.02 20.60 13.18
C ALA A 58 -5.41 21.47 14.28
N GLU A 59 -5.17 22.75 13.99
CA GLU A 59 -4.53 23.68 14.95
C GLU A 59 -3.20 23.12 15.53
N SER A 60 -2.40 22.47 14.69
CA SER A 60 -1.13 21.80 15.06
C SER A 60 -1.27 20.64 16.05
N ILE A 61 -2.48 20.11 16.23
CA ILE A 61 -2.74 18.93 17.06
C ILE A 61 -3.14 17.77 16.16
N GLU A 62 -2.45 16.64 16.30
CA GLU A 62 -2.84 15.38 15.66
C GLU A 62 -4.15 14.85 16.25
N LEU A 63 -5.17 14.67 15.41
CA LEU A 63 -6.49 14.22 15.85
C LEU A 63 -6.69 12.71 15.67
N GLY A 64 -5.90 12.07 14.80
CA GLY A 64 -5.84 10.63 14.63
C GLY A 64 -4.41 10.21 14.27
N GLN A 65 -4.00 9.04 14.73
CA GLN A 65 -2.70 8.45 14.39
C GLN A 65 -2.49 8.46 12.86
N SER A 66 -1.26 8.61 12.40
CA SER A 66 -0.96 8.53 10.97
C SER A 66 -1.38 7.19 10.32
N LEU A 67 -1.57 7.18 9.00
CA LEU A 67 -1.77 5.92 8.25
C LEU A 67 -0.60 4.95 8.42
N ILE A 68 0.62 5.47 8.61
CA ILE A 68 1.81 4.65 8.88
C ILE A 68 1.66 3.97 10.25
N ASP A 69 1.42 4.74 11.30
CA ASP A 69 1.25 4.20 12.66
C ASP A 69 0.06 3.24 12.73
N ARG A 70 -1.02 3.54 12.01
CA ARG A 70 -2.18 2.65 11.89
C ARG A 70 -1.85 1.29 11.29
N SER A 71 -0.99 1.26 10.28
CA SER A 71 -0.58 0.02 9.61
C SER A 71 0.21 -0.93 10.52
N VAL A 72 0.79 -0.42 11.61
CA VAL A 72 1.62 -1.17 12.57
C VAL A 72 1.08 -1.13 14.01
N ASN A 73 -0.04 -0.46 14.29
CA ASN A 73 -0.53 -0.30 15.65
C ASN A 73 -0.95 -1.66 16.25
N PRO A 74 -0.39 -2.10 17.39
CA PRO A 74 -0.79 -3.36 18.05
C PRO A 74 -2.24 -3.39 18.54
N GLU A 75 -2.90 -2.24 18.72
CA GLU A 75 -4.33 -2.15 19.03
C GLU A 75 -5.23 -2.28 17.80
N ASN A 76 -4.64 -2.25 16.59
CA ASN A 76 -5.34 -2.52 15.34
C ASN A 76 -5.13 -3.99 14.96
N GLU A 77 -6.16 -4.82 15.08
CA GLU A 77 -6.11 -6.25 14.73
C GLU A 77 -5.79 -6.53 13.25
N TRP A 78 -5.94 -5.52 12.39
CA TRP A 78 -5.63 -5.60 10.96
C TRP A 78 -4.23 -5.10 10.62
N ALA A 79 -3.43 -4.70 11.61
CA ALA A 79 -2.06 -4.26 11.40
C ALA A 79 -1.16 -5.40 10.87
N ILE A 80 -0.10 -5.02 10.17
CA ILE A 80 0.76 -5.93 9.40
C ILE A 80 1.42 -7.04 10.24
N GLN A 81 1.71 -6.79 11.51
CA GLN A 81 2.23 -7.81 12.41
C GLN A 81 1.23 -8.95 12.63
N TYR A 82 -0.07 -8.66 12.63
CA TYR A 82 -1.10 -9.67 12.76
C TYR A 82 -1.28 -10.46 11.48
N ALA A 83 -1.12 -9.85 10.30
CA ALA A 83 -1.05 -10.62 9.05
C ALA A 83 0.04 -11.71 9.11
N LYS A 84 1.22 -11.39 9.66
CA LYS A 84 2.31 -12.37 9.87
C LYS A 84 1.92 -13.46 10.88
N LEU A 85 1.28 -13.10 11.99
CA LEU A 85 0.83 -14.06 13.00
C LEU A 85 -0.31 -14.94 12.50
N PHE A 86 -1.23 -14.40 11.70
CA PHE A 86 -2.28 -15.17 11.04
C PHE A 86 -1.69 -16.15 10.04
N TYR A 87 -0.72 -15.71 9.24
CA TYR A 87 0.00 -16.59 8.32
C TYR A 87 0.69 -17.74 9.05
N TYR A 88 1.47 -17.41 10.09
CA TYR A 88 2.12 -18.39 10.97
C TYR A 88 1.10 -19.39 11.53
N SER A 89 -0.02 -18.89 12.04
CA SER A 89 -1.04 -19.71 12.69
C SER A 89 -1.69 -20.66 11.68
N ALA A 90 -2.09 -20.15 10.50
CA ALA A 90 -2.68 -20.94 9.43
C ALA A 90 -1.75 -22.07 8.98
N LEU A 91 -0.46 -21.75 8.80
CA LEU A 91 0.57 -22.67 8.37
C LEU A 91 0.85 -23.77 9.41
N THR A 92 1.05 -23.39 10.68
CA THR A 92 1.43 -24.33 11.74
C THR A 92 0.24 -25.04 12.39
N GLY A 93 -0.97 -24.48 12.28
CA GLY A 93 -2.11 -24.89 13.09
C GLY A 93 -2.03 -24.43 14.55
N ASN A 94 -1.11 -23.52 14.88
CA ASN A 94 -0.90 -22.98 16.22
C ASN A 94 -1.29 -21.50 16.32
N SER A 95 -2.43 -21.23 16.96
CA SER A 95 -2.95 -19.87 17.20
C SER A 95 -2.71 -19.37 18.64
N THR A 96 -1.90 -20.05 19.47
CA THR A 96 -1.72 -19.66 20.88
C THR A 96 -1.10 -18.28 21.07
N LEU A 97 -0.36 -17.77 20.08
CA LEU A 97 0.17 -16.40 20.09
C LEU A 97 -0.91 -15.32 19.97
N LEU A 98 -2.13 -15.72 19.57
CA LEU A 98 -3.28 -14.87 19.34
C LEU A 98 -4.42 -15.17 20.35
N ASP A 99 -4.16 -15.96 21.39
CA ASP A 99 -5.16 -16.31 22.40
C ASP A 99 -5.73 -15.05 23.08
N GLY A 100 -7.05 -14.95 23.12
CA GLY A 100 -7.78 -13.80 23.68
C GLY A 100 -7.82 -12.57 22.78
N MET A 101 -7.17 -12.58 21.61
CA MET A 101 -7.25 -11.48 20.66
C MET A 101 -8.68 -11.33 20.13
N TYR A 102 -9.12 -10.09 19.98
CA TYR A 102 -10.44 -9.77 19.45
C TYR A 102 -10.36 -9.40 17.98
N MET A 103 -11.12 -10.11 17.16
CA MET A 103 -11.30 -9.83 15.74
C MET A 103 -12.64 -9.15 15.53
N ARG A 104 -12.64 -7.99 14.88
CA ARG A 104 -13.85 -7.49 14.22
C ARG A 104 -13.95 -8.29 12.93
N ASP A 105 -14.92 -9.17 12.75
CA ASP A 105 -15.05 -9.99 11.52
C ASP A 105 -16.42 -9.77 10.87
N GLY A 106 -16.49 -8.78 9.96
CA GLY A 106 -17.67 -8.49 9.12
C GLY A 106 -18.70 -7.47 9.65
N ILE A 107 -19.68 -7.17 8.80
CA ILE A 107 -20.77 -6.15 8.90
C ILE A 107 -21.68 -6.30 10.13
N LYS A 108 -21.61 -7.43 10.83
CA LYS A 108 -22.36 -7.65 12.07
C LYS A 108 -21.39 -7.49 13.22
N ASP A 109 -21.74 -6.63 14.15
CA ASP A 109 -21.10 -6.23 15.42
C ASP A 109 -20.71 -7.41 16.37
N ASN A 110 -20.20 -8.50 15.80
CA ASN A 110 -19.79 -9.72 16.47
C ASN A 110 -18.27 -9.68 16.57
N THR A 111 -17.79 -9.03 17.62
CA THR A 111 -16.42 -9.18 18.06
C THR A 111 -16.18 -10.65 18.43
N LEU A 112 -15.30 -11.32 17.67
CA LEU A 112 -14.90 -12.70 17.92
C LEU A 112 -13.63 -12.69 18.78
N SER A 113 -13.62 -13.43 19.89
CA SER A 113 -12.38 -13.70 20.63
C SER A 113 -11.74 -14.99 20.11
N ILE A 114 -10.47 -14.93 19.74
CA ILE A 114 -9.70 -16.11 19.34
C ILE A 114 -9.43 -16.96 20.57
N VAL A 115 -9.80 -18.25 20.52
CA VAL A 115 -9.37 -19.25 21.50
C VAL A 115 -8.13 -19.95 20.93
N GLY A 116 -6.99 -19.75 21.57
CA GLY A 116 -5.70 -20.30 21.15
C GLY A 116 -5.69 -21.83 21.18
N THR A 117 -5.18 -22.44 20.11
CA THR A 117 -5.03 -23.89 20.01
C THR A 117 -3.75 -24.25 19.25
N THR A 118 -3.20 -25.43 19.51
CA THR A 118 -2.04 -25.99 18.79
C THR A 118 -2.42 -27.02 17.72
N LYS A 119 -3.73 -27.22 17.49
CA LYS A 119 -4.27 -28.27 16.64
C LYS A 119 -5.46 -27.77 15.82
N MET A 120 -5.30 -26.65 15.13
CA MET A 120 -6.34 -26.17 14.24
C MET A 120 -6.70 -27.19 13.16
N ASN A 121 -7.99 -27.39 12.96
CA ASN A 121 -8.52 -28.16 11.83
C ASN A 121 -8.43 -27.34 10.52
N LEU A 122 -8.79 -27.95 9.39
CA LEU A 122 -8.66 -27.29 8.08
C LEU A 122 -9.51 -26.01 7.97
N GLU A 123 -10.74 -26.02 8.46
CA GLU A 123 -11.62 -24.86 8.40
C GLU A 123 -11.08 -23.69 9.25
N GLU A 124 -10.52 -24.00 10.42
CA GLU A 124 -9.86 -23.00 11.27
C GLU A 124 -8.63 -22.43 10.54
N LYS A 125 -7.78 -23.27 9.94
CA LYS A 125 -6.63 -22.79 9.15
C LYS A 125 -7.05 -21.89 7.98
N GLU A 126 -8.10 -22.26 7.26
CA GLU A 126 -8.66 -21.45 6.17
C GLU A 126 -9.14 -20.08 6.69
N GLN A 127 -9.76 -20.02 7.88
CA GLN A 127 -10.16 -18.75 8.48
C GLN A 127 -8.95 -17.84 8.77
N PHE A 128 -7.85 -18.39 9.28
CA PHE A 128 -6.63 -17.61 9.52
C PHE A 128 -5.95 -17.17 8.22
N PHE A 129 -6.01 -17.97 7.14
CA PHE A 129 -5.60 -17.49 5.82
C PHE A 129 -6.49 -16.35 5.31
N ALA A 130 -7.80 -16.43 5.49
CA ALA A 130 -8.73 -15.35 5.12
C ALA A 130 -8.39 -14.05 5.87
N TRP A 131 -8.21 -14.10 7.19
CA TRP A 131 -7.80 -12.93 7.98
C TRP A 131 -6.41 -12.41 7.60
N MET A 132 -5.48 -13.29 7.24
CA MET A 132 -4.18 -12.86 6.73
C MET A 132 -4.32 -12.03 5.46
N PHE A 133 -5.03 -12.52 4.44
CA PHE A 133 -5.22 -11.79 3.18
C PHE A 133 -6.02 -10.49 3.39
N GLN A 134 -7.01 -10.52 4.27
CA GLN A 134 -7.76 -9.33 4.63
C GLN A 134 -6.88 -8.28 5.32
N ALA A 135 -6.04 -8.66 6.28
CA ALA A 135 -5.08 -7.76 6.93
C ALA A 135 -4.08 -7.15 5.93
N LEU A 136 -3.64 -7.93 4.94
CA LEU A 136 -2.86 -7.39 3.82
C LEU A 136 -3.66 -6.33 3.03
N GLY A 137 -4.94 -6.58 2.78
CA GLY A 137 -5.86 -5.62 2.16
C GLY A 137 -5.98 -4.30 2.92
N HIS A 138 -6.13 -4.35 4.25
CA HIS A 138 -6.15 -3.15 5.10
C HIS A 138 -4.84 -2.35 4.99
N THR A 139 -3.68 -3.02 5.01
CA THR A 139 -2.39 -2.33 4.84
C THR A 139 -2.24 -1.75 3.42
N MET A 140 -2.69 -2.49 2.40
CA MET A 140 -2.67 -2.03 1.01
C MET A 140 -3.55 -0.79 0.80
N HIS A 141 -4.71 -0.71 1.45
CA HIS A 141 -5.56 0.49 1.42
C HIS A 141 -4.80 1.71 1.91
N LEU A 142 -4.13 1.63 3.07
CA LEU A 142 -3.34 2.74 3.59
C LEU A 142 -2.19 3.13 2.64
N ILE A 143 -1.57 2.16 1.96
CA ILE A 143 -0.54 2.45 0.93
C ILE A 143 -1.17 3.22 -0.23
N GLN A 144 -2.39 2.87 -0.64
CA GLN A 144 -3.11 3.56 -1.69
C GLN A 144 -3.53 4.97 -1.25
N ASP A 145 -3.91 5.18 0.01
CA ASP A 145 -4.18 6.51 0.58
C ASP A 145 -2.96 7.41 0.52
N ALA A 146 -1.75 6.89 0.70
CA ALA A 146 -0.53 7.66 0.53
C ALA A 146 -0.32 8.15 -0.92
N SER A 147 -1.06 7.64 -1.91
CA SER A 147 -1.07 8.21 -3.26
C SER A 147 -2.07 9.35 -3.43
N VAL A 148 -3.07 9.48 -2.55
CA VAL A 148 -4.12 10.50 -2.65
C VAL A 148 -3.59 11.85 -2.17
N PRO A 149 -3.53 12.89 -3.04
CA PRO A 149 -2.95 14.18 -2.64
C PRO A 149 -3.62 14.80 -1.42
N ALA A 150 -4.94 14.62 -1.28
CA ALA A 150 -5.67 15.13 -0.12
C ALA A 150 -5.25 14.47 1.21
N HIS A 151 -4.95 13.17 1.20
CA HIS A 151 -4.51 12.39 2.37
C HIS A 151 -3.08 12.74 2.79
N THR A 152 -2.24 13.16 1.84
CA THR A 152 -0.86 13.54 2.12
C THR A 152 -0.68 15.02 2.44
N ARG A 153 -1.66 15.85 2.07
CA ARG A 153 -1.65 17.31 2.26
C ARG A 153 -2.61 17.79 3.33
N ASN A 154 -2.99 16.91 4.27
CA ASN A 154 -3.83 17.29 5.41
C ASN A 154 -5.15 17.98 5.02
N ASP A 155 -5.72 17.58 3.88
CA ASP A 155 -6.95 18.16 3.32
C ASP A 155 -8.14 17.31 3.70
N LEU A 156 -8.74 17.59 4.86
CA LEU A 156 -9.90 16.84 5.31
C LEU A 156 -11.09 17.10 4.39
N HIS A 157 -11.64 16.00 3.89
CA HIS A 157 -12.79 16.02 3.01
C HIS A 157 -13.78 14.92 3.40
N ASN A 158 -14.99 15.06 2.87
CA ASN A 158 -15.98 13.98 2.86
C ASN A 158 -15.95 13.30 1.48
N TRP A 159 -16.97 12.50 1.13
CA TRP A 159 -17.09 11.78 -0.16
C TRP A 159 -17.08 12.63 -1.45
N SER A 160 -16.75 13.92 -1.40
CA SER A 160 -16.76 14.86 -2.53
C SER A 160 -15.36 15.33 -2.95
N GLU A 161 -14.30 14.63 -2.55
CA GLU A 161 -12.95 14.96 -3.02
C GLU A 161 -12.84 14.71 -4.53
N PRO A 162 -12.44 15.72 -5.32
CA PRO A 162 -12.51 15.64 -6.79
C PRO A 162 -11.69 14.50 -7.40
N PHE A 163 -10.49 14.24 -6.88
CA PHE A 163 -9.60 13.20 -7.38
C PHE A 163 -10.20 11.81 -7.13
N GLU A 164 -10.66 11.51 -5.93
CA GLU A 164 -11.34 10.24 -5.60
C GLU A 164 -12.62 10.04 -6.42
N VAL A 165 -13.45 11.08 -6.57
CA VAL A 165 -14.69 11.00 -7.35
C VAL A 165 -14.38 10.74 -8.82
N ARG A 166 -13.30 11.33 -9.35
CA ARG A 166 -12.86 11.11 -10.72
C ARG A 166 -12.32 9.69 -10.91
N THR A 167 -11.42 9.24 -10.04
CA THR A 167 -10.78 7.90 -10.14
C THR A 167 -11.81 6.78 -9.99
N LYS A 168 -12.78 6.89 -9.06
CA LYS A 168 -13.92 5.95 -8.95
C LYS A 168 -14.69 5.76 -10.26
N LYS A 169 -14.77 6.79 -11.11
CA LYS A 169 -15.46 6.72 -12.42
C LYS A 169 -14.56 6.22 -13.56
N PHE A 170 -13.23 6.24 -13.40
CA PHE A 170 -12.26 6.03 -14.47
C PHE A 170 -11.42 4.73 -14.31
N ILE A 171 -11.69 3.90 -13.29
CA ILE A 171 -10.99 2.60 -13.07
C ILE A 171 -11.20 1.57 -14.21
N ALA A 172 -12.04 1.84 -15.22
CA ALA A 172 -12.22 0.95 -16.35
C ALA A 172 -11.25 1.26 -17.53
N GLU A 173 -10.25 0.40 -17.67
CA GLU A 173 -9.60 -0.05 -18.94
C GLU A 173 -8.40 0.71 -19.54
N SER A 174 -8.08 1.97 -19.19
CA SER A 174 -7.01 2.70 -19.93
C SER A 174 -5.76 3.17 -19.16
N LEU A 175 -5.64 2.93 -17.84
CA LEU A 175 -4.54 3.47 -17.02
C LEU A 175 -3.49 2.46 -16.54
N PHE A 176 -3.59 1.19 -16.94
CA PHE A 176 -2.56 0.18 -16.62
C PHE A 176 -1.37 0.21 -17.59
N SER A 177 -0.97 1.40 -18.06
CA SER A 177 0.34 1.51 -18.73
C SER A 177 1.44 1.33 -17.69
N ASP A 178 2.44 0.54 -18.06
CA ASP A 178 3.65 0.16 -17.31
C ASP A 178 4.04 1.17 -16.22
N PRO A 179 4.09 0.77 -14.92
CA PRO A 179 4.47 1.68 -13.85
C PRO A 179 5.87 2.25 -14.13
N GLN A 180 5.93 3.51 -14.55
CA GLN A 180 7.19 4.21 -14.79
C GLN A 180 8.10 4.27 -13.54
N THR A 181 7.58 3.91 -12.36
CA THR A 181 8.36 3.67 -11.15
C THR A 181 7.94 2.35 -10.52
N ASP A 182 8.68 1.30 -10.81
CA ASP A 182 8.58 0.06 -10.04
C ASP A 182 9.37 0.25 -8.72
N PRO A 183 8.70 0.38 -7.56
CA PRO A 183 9.39 0.49 -6.27
C PRO A 183 10.20 -0.77 -5.94
N ASN A 184 9.97 -1.90 -6.62
CA ASN A 184 10.81 -3.08 -6.49
C ASN A 184 12.26 -2.80 -6.89
N ILE A 185 12.56 -1.81 -7.73
CA ILE A 185 13.95 -1.41 -8.02
C ILE A 185 14.66 -0.98 -6.72
N PHE A 186 13.99 -0.17 -5.90
CA PHE A 186 14.53 0.24 -4.60
C PHE A 186 14.56 -0.93 -3.61
N LEU A 187 13.45 -1.66 -3.49
CA LEU A 187 13.34 -2.74 -2.51
C LEU A 187 14.32 -3.89 -2.78
N ASN A 188 14.58 -4.19 -4.05
CA ASN A 188 15.58 -5.18 -4.46
C ASN A 188 17.01 -4.65 -4.37
N SER A 189 17.23 -3.38 -4.00
CA SER A 189 18.57 -2.79 -3.85
C SER A 189 19.00 -2.59 -2.39
N SER A 190 18.08 -2.69 -1.43
CA SER A 190 18.34 -2.38 -0.02
C SER A 190 18.15 -3.58 0.90
N SER A 191 19.17 -3.91 1.70
CA SER A 191 19.12 -4.96 2.72
C SER A 191 18.40 -4.54 4.01
N SER A 192 18.04 -3.25 4.14
CA SER A 192 17.64 -2.62 5.42
C SER A 192 16.26 -1.98 5.32
N ILE A 193 15.29 -2.74 4.81
CA ILE A 193 13.92 -2.27 4.60
C ILE A 193 13.09 -2.47 5.87
N ILE A 194 12.57 -1.38 6.43
CA ILE A 194 11.56 -1.42 7.49
C ILE A 194 10.19 -1.35 6.83
N ALA A 195 9.68 -2.48 6.35
CA ALA A 195 8.31 -2.54 5.84
C ALA A 195 7.29 -2.48 6.99
N PRO A 196 6.15 -1.77 6.82
CA PRO A 196 5.70 -1.13 5.60
C PRO A 196 6.14 0.35 5.46
N TYR A 197 6.86 0.93 6.43
CA TYR A 197 7.24 2.35 6.45
C TYR A 197 7.80 2.86 5.11
N VAL A 198 8.75 2.12 4.53
CA VAL A 198 9.41 2.51 3.27
C VAL A 198 8.47 2.67 2.07
N PHE A 199 7.28 2.07 2.10
CA PHE A 199 6.30 2.22 1.03
C PHE A 199 5.58 3.57 1.12
N PHE A 200 5.43 4.09 2.35
CA PHE A 200 4.79 5.37 2.61
C PHE A 200 5.79 6.52 2.51
N ASP A 201 6.93 6.37 3.19
CA ASP A 201 7.90 7.44 3.40
C ASP A 201 9.32 6.88 3.52
N THR A 202 10.26 7.50 2.82
CA THR A 202 11.70 7.20 2.90
C THR A 202 12.51 8.23 3.69
N GLY A 203 11.87 9.32 4.14
CA GLY A 203 12.48 10.40 4.90
C GLY A 203 13.42 11.28 4.08
N GLN A 204 13.15 11.40 2.78
CA GLN A 204 13.94 12.19 1.84
C GLN A 204 13.34 13.57 1.55
N LEU A 205 12.05 13.76 1.82
CA LEU A 205 11.35 15.03 1.72
C LEU A 205 11.32 15.72 3.10
N ASP A 206 11.70 17.01 3.14
CA ASP A 206 11.65 17.84 4.35
C ASP A 206 11.26 19.30 4.04
N ASP A 207 11.15 20.13 5.08
CA ASP A 207 10.78 21.56 4.99
C ASP A 207 11.83 22.45 4.31
N THR A 208 12.99 21.90 3.96
CA THR A 208 14.05 22.60 3.21
C THR A 208 14.08 22.22 1.73
N SER A 209 13.23 21.29 1.31
CA SER A 209 13.18 20.79 -0.06
C SER A 209 12.68 21.88 -1.03
N GLU A 210 13.52 22.24 -2.00
CA GLU A 210 13.19 23.26 -3.03
C GLU A 210 12.51 22.65 -4.28
N SER A 211 12.52 21.33 -4.43
CA SER A 211 11.90 20.62 -5.56
C SER A 211 11.48 19.20 -5.17
N PRO A 212 10.47 18.61 -5.81
CA PRO A 212 10.09 17.22 -5.58
C PRO A 212 11.21 16.26 -5.91
N LEU A 213 11.16 15.11 -5.24
CA LEU A 213 12.05 14.00 -5.52
C LEU A 213 11.57 13.28 -6.79
N SER A 214 12.54 12.83 -7.60
CA SER A 214 12.28 12.07 -8.82
C SER A 214 12.82 10.65 -8.69
N GLY A 215 12.18 9.70 -9.39
CA GLY A 215 12.62 8.30 -9.45
C GLY A 215 11.94 7.36 -8.47
N ALA A 216 12.48 6.14 -8.37
CA ALA A 216 11.89 5.01 -7.62
C ALA A 216 12.34 4.93 -6.15
N PHE A 217 13.24 5.81 -5.70
CA PHE A 217 13.77 5.86 -4.34
C PHE A 217 13.01 6.90 -3.51
N GLN A 218 11.69 6.83 -3.44
CA GLN A 218 10.89 7.76 -2.63
C GLN A 218 9.68 7.04 -2.05
N GLY A 219 9.14 7.53 -0.96
CA GLY A 219 7.86 7.09 -0.43
C GLY A 219 6.70 7.59 -1.28
N LEU A 220 5.60 6.84 -1.30
CA LEU A 220 4.42 7.23 -2.07
C LEU A 220 3.79 8.52 -1.54
N ALA A 221 3.83 8.74 -0.22
CA ALA A 221 3.32 9.96 0.38
C ALA A 221 4.17 11.19 0.02
N GLU A 222 5.50 11.05 0.02
CA GLU A 222 6.43 12.10 -0.39
C GLU A 222 6.17 12.51 -1.84
N TYR A 223 6.06 11.53 -2.74
CA TYR A 223 5.78 11.78 -4.15
C TYR A 223 4.43 12.48 -4.35
N SER A 224 3.37 11.99 -3.72
CA SER A 224 2.02 12.57 -3.84
C SER A 224 1.98 13.99 -3.28
N HIS A 225 2.55 14.20 -2.09
CA HIS A 225 2.59 15.50 -1.41
C HIS A 225 3.34 16.54 -2.24
N ALA A 226 4.54 16.22 -2.74
CA ALA A 226 5.41 17.19 -3.38
C ALA A 226 5.01 17.53 -4.82
N ASN A 227 4.33 16.63 -5.54
CA ASN A 227 4.05 16.79 -6.97
C ASN A 227 2.62 17.24 -7.30
N PHE A 228 1.66 17.05 -6.39
CA PHE A 228 0.25 17.27 -6.67
C PHE A 228 -0.41 18.17 -5.61
N LEU A 229 -1.55 18.74 -5.98
CA LEU A 229 -2.35 19.62 -5.13
C LEU A 229 -3.64 18.92 -4.71
N SER A 230 -4.27 19.39 -3.63
CA SER A 230 -5.61 18.95 -3.22
C SER A 230 -6.55 20.14 -3.06
N ASN A 231 -7.86 19.89 -3.08
CA ASN A 231 -8.89 20.91 -3.30
C ASN A 231 -8.90 22.07 -2.29
N HIS A 232 -8.65 21.84 -1.01
CA HIS A 232 -8.62 22.88 0.02
C HIS A 232 -7.21 23.27 0.49
N THR A 233 -6.16 22.66 -0.07
CA THR A 233 -4.76 23.00 0.27
C THR A 233 -3.92 23.34 -0.96
N ILE A 234 -4.58 23.83 -2.02
CA ILE A 234 -3.93 24.38 -3.21
C ILE A 234 -2.90 25.44 -2.77
N PHE A 235 -1.62 25.15 -2.99
CA PHE A 235 -0.49 25.99 -2.58
C PHE A 235 -0.48 26.36 -1.08
N GLY A 236 -1.04 25.48 -0.24
CA GLY A 236 -1.02 25.61 1.23
C GLY A 236 0.28 25.14 1.89
N PHE A 237 1.21 24.59 1.10
CA PHE A 237 2.52 24.08 1.51
C PHE A 237 3.59 24.60 0.54
N ASP A 238 4.86 24.52 0.93
CA ASP A 238 5.98 25.04 0.13
C ASP A 238 6.14 24.30 -1.21
N LEU A 239 5.83 22.99 -1.24
CA LEU A 239 5.79 22.19 -2.47
C LEU A 239 4.38 21.65 -2.75
N PRO A 240 3.96 21.58 -4.02
CA PRO A 240 4.49 22.34 -5.15
C PRO A 240 4.45 23.86 -4.90
N GLU A 241 5.46 24.60 -5.37
CA GLU A 241 5.55 26.05 -5.18
C GLU A 241 4.36 26.78 -5.81
N ALA A 242 3.80 27.75 -5.09
CA ALA A 242 2.85 28.69 -5.66
C ALA A 242 3.54 29.49 -6.78
N PRO A 243 2.93 29.63 -7.97
CA PRO A 243 3.55 30.45 -9.00
C PRO A 243 3.61 31.92 -8.54
N SER A 244 4.72 32.57 -8.88
CA SER A 244 4.80 34.03 -8.81
C SER A 244 3.86 34.61 -9.86
N TRP A 245 2.76 35.23 -9.42
CA TRP A 245 1.91 35.99 -10.32
C TRP A 245 2.64 37.23 -10.78
N ASP A 246 2.91 37.28 -12.08
CA ASP A 246 3.23 38.54 -12.73
C ASP A 246 1.95 39.38 -12.81
N GLU A 247 2.04 40.72 -12.68
CA GLU A 247 0.88 41.62 -12.72
C GLU A 247 0.15 41.59 -14.09
N ASN A 248 0.67 40.82 -15.04
CA ASN A 248 0.22 40.68 -16.41
C ASN A 248 -0.65 39.42 -16.61
N PRO A 249 -1.64 39.46 -17.52
CA PRO A 249 -2.39 38.26 -17.87
C PRO A 249 -1.44 37.21 -18.51
N PRO A 250 -1.74 35.90 -18.38
CA PRO A 250 -0.94 34.86 -19.01
C PRO A 250 -0.75 35.13 -20.51
N ASP A 251 0.50 35.11 -20.96
CA ASP A 251 0.81 35.14 -22.40
C ASP A 251 0.39 33.79 -23.00
N TYR A 252 -0.43 33.83 -24.05
CA TYR A 252 -0.90 32.64 -24.76
C TYR A 252 0.22 31.79 -25.38
N SER A 253 1.42 32.35 -25.48
CA SER A 253 2.62 31.66 -25.94
C SER A 253 3.55 31.20 -24.83
N ASP A 254 3.25 31.51 -23.57
CA ASP A 254 4.07 31.07 -22.44
C ASP A 254 3.92 29.55 -22.26
N PRO A 255 5.03 28.78 -22.36
CA PRO A 255 5.00 27.33 -22.26
C PRO A 255 4.59 26.80 -20.88
N LYS A 256 4.52 27.66 -19.86
CA LYS A 256 4.03 27.31 -18.51
C LYS A 256 2.53 27.04 -18.47
N TYR A 257 1.79 27.45 -19.49
CA TYR A 257 0.33 27.28 -19.54
C TYR A 257 -0.10 26.34 -20.67
N VAL A 258 -1.17 25.59 -20.41
CA VAL A 258 -1.95 24.90 -21.45
C VAL A 258 -3.25 25.67 -21.65
N PHE A 259 -3.53 26.00 -22.91
CA PHE A 259 -4.76 26.66 -23.31
C PHE A 259 -5.61 25.69 -24.11
N GLU A 260 -6.80 25.40 -23.62
CA GLU A 260 -7.75 24.54 -24.32
C GLU A 260 -9.07 25.25 -24.59
N ASP A 261 -9.68 24.94 -25.73
CA ASP A 261 -10.99 25.47 -26.10
C ASP A 261 -12.02 24.35 -25.97
N GLU A 262 -13.05 24.56 -25.15
CA GLU A 262 -14.19 23.65 -25.04
C GLU A 262 -15.49 24.37 -25.36
N ASN A 263 -16.38 23.67 -26.06
CA ASN A 263 -17.71 24.20 -26.35
C ASN A 263 -18.66 23.89 -25.18
N ILE A 264 -18.99 24.91 -24.39
CA ILE A 264 -19.92 24.77 -23.27
C ILE A 264 -21.16 25.62 -23.55
N ASN A 265 -22.33 24.97 -23.55
CA ASN A 265 -23.62 25.62 -23.79
C ASN A 265 -23.62 26.46 -25.08
N LEU A 266 -23.08 25.89 -26.17
CA LEU A 266 -22.96 26.53 -27.49
C LEU A 266 -22.05 27.77 -27.51
N ARG A 267 -21.12 27.88 -26.56
CA ARG A 267 -20.10 28.94 -26.54
C ARG A 267 -18.73 28.32 -26.38
N ASP A 268 -17.80 28.76 -27.22
CA ASP A 268 -16.39 28.42 -27.05
C ASP A 268 -15.87 29.13 -25.81
N ARG A 269 -15.36 28.33 -24.88
CA ARG A 269 -14.76 28.77 -23.64
C ARG A 269 -13.31 28.35 -23.67
N LYS A 270 -12.44 29.29 -23.35
CA LYS A 270 -11.02 29.01 -23.19
C LYS A 270 -10.73 28.68 -21.73
N PHE A 271 -10.11 27.54 -21.52
CA PHE A 271 -9.62 27.05 -20.25
C PHE A 271 -8.11 27.23 -20.21
N ILE A 272 -7.63 27.60 -19.03
CA ILE A 272 -6.22 27.87 -18.78
C ILE A 272 -5.80 26.92 -17.68
N TYR A 273 -4.77 26.15 -17.94
CA TYR A 273 -4.14 25.28 -16.96
C TYR A 273 -2.69 25.70 -16.81
N MET A 274 -2.16 25.60 -15.60
CA MET A 274 -0.71 25.62 -15.41
C MET A 274 -0.16 24.23 -15.65
N LYS A 275 1.02 24.15 -16.27
CA LYS A 275 1.86 22.97 -16.25
C LYS A 275 2.59 22.88 -14.93
N SER A 276 2.92 21.66 -14.52
CA SER A 276 3.84 21.47 -13.41
C SER A 276 5.20 22.08 -13.77
N PRO A 277 5.87 22.76 -12.82
CA PRO A 277 7.20 23.31 -13.05
C PRO A 277 8.29 22.23 -13.11
N TYR A 278 7.96 20.97 -12.81
CA TYR A 278 8.91 19.87 -12.70
C TYR A 278 8.93 18.99 -13.94
N SER A 279 10.08 18.40 -14.25
CA SER A 279 10.32 17.68 -15.51
C SER A 279 9.50 16.41 -15.70
N ASP A 280 9.07 15.78 -14.60
CA ASP A 280 8.22 14.59 -14.55
C ASP A 280 6.77 14.93 -14.13
N GLY A 281 6.45 16.22 -14.04
CA GLY A 281 5.12 16.68 -13.68
C GLY A 281 4.09 16.57 -14.81
N VAL A 282 2.89 17.07 -14.55
CA VAL A 282 1.74 16.98 -15.46
C VAL A 282 1.49 18.25 -16.27
N ASP A 283 0.82 18.11 -17.41
CA ASP A 283 0.45 19.24 -18.28
C ASP A 283 -0.75 20.02 -17.69
N HIS A 284 -1.73 19.31 -17.14
CA HIS A 284 -2.88 19.89 -16.43
C HIS A 284 -2.61 19.85 -14.93
N PHE A 285 -1.65 20.64 -14.44
CA PHE A 285 -1.31 20.65 -13.02
C PHE A 285 -2.39 21.29 -12.16
N VAL A 286 -2.91 22.45 -12.57
CA VAL A 286 -4.05 23.07 -11.89
C VAL A 286 -4.77 24.00 -12.86
N ARG A 287 -6.09 24.08 -12.72
CA ARG A 287 -6.89 24.97 -13.57
C ARG A 287 -6.91 26.38 -12.98
N CYS A 288 -6.64 27.37 -13.84
CA CYS A 288 -6.77 28.78 -13.52
C CYS A 288 -8.21 29.27 -13.77
N GLY A 289 -8.78 29.91 -12.76
CA GLY A 289 -10.10 30.53 -12.76
C GLY A 289 -10.11 31.90 -13.47
N ILE A 290 -11.26 32.58 -13.33
CA ILE A 290 -11.50 33.88 -13.96
C ILE A 290 -10.52 34.92 -13.42
N LEU A 291 -9.72 35.50 -14.31
CA LEU A 291 -8.84 36.63 -14.01
C LEU A 291 -9.70 37.85 -13.68
N HIS A 292 -9.83 38.22 -12.41
CA HIS A 292 -10.56 39.42 -12.00
C HIS A 292 -9.61 40.61 -11.89
N LEU A 293 -9.92 41.71 -12.61
CA LEU A 293 -9.19 42.96 -12.47
C LEU A 293 -9.60 43.62 -11.15
N MET A 294 -8.75 43.51 -10.12
CA MET A 294 -8.98 44.12 -8.81
C MET A 294 -8.17 45.41 -8.67
N PRO A 295 -8.77 46.54 -8.28
CA PRO A 295 -8.02 47.74 -7.94
C PRO A 295 -7.17 47.49 -6.69
N SER A 296 -5.92 47.96 -6.71
CA SER A 296 -5.03 47.85 -5.55
C SER A 296 -5.62 48.57 -4.34
N PRO A 297 -5.71 47.93 -3.16
CA PRO A 297 -6.12 48.62 -1.95
C PRO A 297 -5.10 49.67 -1.50
N LEU A 298 -3.84 49.58 -1.95
CA LEU A 298 -2.75 50.50 -1.60
C LEU A 298 -2.48 51.55 -2.70
N GLU A 299 -2.69 51.20 -3.97
CA GLU A 299 -2.46 52.08 -5.13
C GLU A 299 -3.66 52.09 -6.08
N PRO A 300 -4.73 52.87 -5.84
CA PRO A 300 -6.01 52.79 -6.57
C PRO A 300 -5.93 52.97 -8.10
N THR A 301 -4.78 53.43 -8.62
CA THR A 301 -4.49 53.57 -10.05
C THR A 301 -3.90 52.31 -10.69
N LYS A 302 -3.48 51.32 -9.90
CA LYS A 302 -3.05 49.99 -10.35
C LYS A 302 -4.19 49.00 -10.17
N ALA A 303 -4.34 48.12 -11.15
CA ALA A 303 -5.21 46.97 -11.05
C ALA A 303 -4.39 45.71 -11.32
N TYR A 304 -4.67 44.65 -10.57
CA TYR A 304 -4.01 43.36 -10.72
C TYR A 304 -5.04 42.31 -11.11
N TYR A 305 -4.58 41.26 -11.79
CA TYR A 305 -5.42 40.09 -12.02
C TYR A 305 -5.35 39.17 -10.81
N GLU A 306 -6.47 38.98 -10.13
CA GLU A 306 -6.60 37.90 -9.14
C GLU A 306 -6.95 36.63 -9.89
N VAL A 307 -6.17 35.58 -9.64
CA VAL A 307 -6.37 34.27 -10.27
C VAL A 307 -6.68 33.25 -9.19
N TRP A 308 -7.78 32.56 -9.42
CA TRP A 308 -8.24 31.49 -8.56
C TRP A 308 -7.77 30.17 -9.13
N TYR A 309 -7.59 29.17 -8.27
CA TYR A 309 -7.18 27.84 -8.70
C TYR A 309 -8.22 26.81 -8.34
N THR A 310 -8.30 25.76 -9.15
CA THR A 310 -9.09 24.58 -8.80
C THR A 310 -8.46 23.32 -9.35
N VAL A 311 -8.51 22.27 -8.55
CA VAL A 311 -8.25 20.89 -8.96
C VAL A 311 -9.55 20.09 -9.17
N ASP A 312 -10.71 20.71 -8.94
CA ASP A 312 -12.02 20.15 -9.30
C ASP A 312 -12.27 20.29 -10.81
N ASP A 313 -11.42 19.62 -11.59
CA ASP A 313 -11.43 19.61 -13.04
C ASP A 313 -11.04 18.22 -13.55
N SER A 314 -11.75 17.70 -14.55
CA SER A 314 -11.49 16.36 -15.06
C SER A 314 -10.11 16.21 -15.67
N ARG A 315 -9.57 17.23 -16.36
CA ARG A 315 -8.25 17.12 -17.00
C ARG A 315 -7.14 17.07 -15.98
N VAL A 316 -7.26 17.87 -14.92
CA VAL A 316 -6.31 17.86 -13.79
C VAL A 316 -6.29 16.49 -13.13
N ASN A 317 -7.47 15.97 -12.77
CA ASN A 317 -7.56 14.69 -12.08
C ASN A 317 -7.18 13.49 -12.99
N ASP A 318 -7.40 13.56 -14.30
CA ASP A 318 -6.94 12.54 -15.24
C ASP A 318 -5.41 12.47 -15.33
N ASP A 319 -4.76 13.64 -15.43
CA ASP A 319 -3.30 13.74 -15.44
C ASP A 319 -2.69 13.25 -14.12
N TYR A 320 -3.29 13.61 -12.99
CA TYR A 320 -2.89 13.11 -11.67
C TYR A 320 -3.03 11.58 -11.60
N ALA A 321 -4.18 11.05 -12.05
CA ALA A 321 -4.48 9.62 -11.98
C ALA A 321 -3.51 8.81 -12.86
N ALA A 322 -3.12 9.34 -14.01
CA ALA A 322 -2.14 8.72 -14.90
C ALA A 322 -0.76 8.53 -14.24
N GLN A 323 -0.40 9.34 -13.25
CA GLN A 323 0.85 9.19 -12.50
C GLN A 323 0.67 8.40 -11.18
N LEU A 324 -0.41 8.67 -10.44
CA LEU A 324 -0.62 8.14 -9.09
C LEU A 324 -1.16 6.70 -9.07
N ILE A 325 -2.06 6.32 -9.98
CA ILE A 325 -2.64 4.96 -10.00
C ILE A 325 -1.58 3.89 -10.28
N PRO A 326 -0.72 4.02 -11.32
CA PRO A 326 0.33 3.03 -11.56
C PRO A 326 1.30 2.90 -10.38
N ARG A 327 1.55 3.98 -9.65
CA ARG A 327 2.37 3.95 -8.42
C ARG A 327 1.67 3.25 -7.28
N ALA A 328 0.41 3.57 -7.00
CA ALA A 328 -0.37 2.87 -5.99
C ALA A 328 -0.41 1.36 -6.23
N VAL A 329 -0.57 0.94 -7.49
CA VAL A 329 -0.50 -0.47 -7.91
C VAL A 329 0.90 -1.04 -7.70
N GLY A 330 1.95 -0.35 -8.15
CA GLY A 330 3.34 -0.79 -8.01
C GLY A 330 3.78 -0.97 -6.55
N TYR A 331 3.45 -0.01 -5.68
CA TYR A 331 3.76 -0.07 -4.25
C TYR A 331 2.96 -1.16 -3.54
N SER A 332 1.70 -1.36 -3.92
CA SER A 332 0.88 -2.46 -3.41
C SER A 332 1.45 -3.83 -3.81
N ALA A 333 1.85 -4.00 -5.07
CA ALA A 333 2.46 -5.25 -5.55
C ALA A 333 3.78 -5.52 -4.83
N ALA A 334 4.62 -4.50 -4.71
CA ALA A 334 5.90 -4.59 -4.03
C ALA A 334 5.78 -4.89 -2.53
N PHE A 335 4.71 -4.40 -1.88
CA PHE A 335 4.37 -4.77 -0.52
C PHE A 335 4.02 -6.26 -0.38
N LEU A 336 3.24 -6.80 -1.32
CA LEU A 336 2.94 -8.24 -1.36
C LEU A 336 4.20 -9.07 -1.63
N ASP A 337 5.01 -8.66 -2.60
CA ASP A 337 6.30 -9.29 -2.91
C ASP A 337 7.20 -9.30 -1.66
N HIS A 338 7.25 -8.18 -0.93
CA HIS A 338 8.01 -8.10 0.32
C HIS A 338 7.44 -8.99 1.43
N PHE A 339 6.11 -9.08 1.57
CA PHE A 339 5.49 -9.91 2.61
C PHE A 339 5.79 -11.41 2.38
N PHE A 340 5.78 -11.85 1.13
CA PHE A 340 6.07 -13.23 0.73
C PHE A 340 7.52 -13.44 0.29
N ARG A 341 8.41 -12.47 0.52
CA ARG A 341 9.81 -12.56 0.08
C ARG A 341 10.56 -13.68 0.79
N GLY A 342 11.66 -14.09 0.16
CA GLY A 342 12.53 -15.13 0.65
C GLY A 342 12.24 -16.46 -0.04
N GLN A 343 13.29 -17.05 -0.59
CA GLN A 343 13.30 -18.37 -1.17
C GLN A 343 14.28 -19.25 -0.40
N LEU A 344 13.73 -20.34 0.14
CA LEU A 344 14.51 -21.40 0.78
C LEU A 344 14.50 -22.62 -0.14
N GLU A 345 15.67 -23.07 -0.55
CA GLU A 345 15.84 -24.36 -1.20
C GLU A 345 15.82 -25.46 -0.13
N VAL A 346 15.00 -26.49 -0.35
CA VAL A 346 14.94 -27.68 0.49
C VAL A 346 15.52 -28.85 -0.29
N SER A 347 16.56 -29.47 0.24
CA SER A 347 17.26 -30.60 -0.36
C SER A 347 17.49 -31.73 0.66
N ALA A 348 18.03 -32.86 0.19
CA ALA A 348 18.38 -34.02 1.04
C ALA A 348 17.26 -34.51 1.98
N VAL A 349 16.01 -34.48 1.52
CA VAL A 349 14.85 -34.92 2.32
C VAL A 349 14.95 -36.42 2.63
N ASN A 350 15.05 -36.75 3.91
CA ASN A 350 15.09 -38.10 4.45
C ASN A 350 13.94 -38.32 5.44
N VAL A 351 13.22 -39.43 5.32
CA VAL A 351 12.14 -39.82 6.24
C VAL A 351 12.56 -41.11 6.94
N ASN A 352 12.56 -41.11 8.28
CA ASN A 352 12.96 -42.25 9.12
C ASN A 352 14.35 -42.85 8.79
N ASP A 353 15.29 -42.07 8.26
CA ASP A 353 16.56 -42.56 7.72
C ASP A 353 16.42 -43.75 6.73
N SER A 354 15.24 -43.90 6.13
CA SER A 354 14.92 -45.01 5.23
C SER A 354 15.17 -44.61 3.77
N ALA A 355 15.24 -45.57 2.85
CA ALA A 355 15.23 -45.25 1.42
C ALA A 355 13.78 -45.14 0.94
N PRO A 356 13.40 -44.08 0.20
CA PRO A 356 12.10 -44.03 -0.44
C PRO A 356 12.01 -45.05 -1.58
N GLU A 357 10.82 -45.60 -1.82
CA GLU A 357 10.51 -46.24 -3.08
C GLU A 357 10.00 -45.17 -4.06
N ILE A 358 10.73 -44.97 -5.16
CA ILE A 358 10.33 -44.08 -6.24
C ILE A 358 9.73 -44.96 -7.33
N ASP A 359 8.46 -44.77 -7.64
CA ASP A 359 7.85 -45.48 -8.75
C ASP A 359 8.20 -44.85 -10.11
N GLY A 360 7.83 -45.51 -11.20
CA GLY A 360 8.09 -45.04 -12.56
C GLY A 360 7.41 -43.70 -12.94
N SER A 361 6.57 -43.13 -12.07
CA SER A 361 5.92 -41.82 -12.24
C SER A 361 6.60 -40.70 -11.45
N GLY A 362 7.61 -41.02 -10.63
CA GLY A 362 8.27 -40.06 -9.74
C GLY A 362 7.55 -39.89 -8.39
N THR A 363 6.52 -40.70 -8.12
CA THR A 363 5.84 -40.69 -6.82
C THR A 363 6.73 -41.35 -5.77
N VAL A 364 7.01 -40.60 -4.70
CA VAL A 364 7.86 -41.03 -3.59
C VAL A 364 6.97 -41.68 -2.53
N THR A 365 7.15 -42.98 -2.30
CA THR A 365 6.39 -43.74 -1.30
C THR A 365 7.32 -44.20 -0.18
N TRP A 366 6.90 -43.97 1.06
CA TRP A 366 7.63 -44.38 2.26
C TRP A 366 6.90 -45.55 2.91
N LEU A 367 7.54 -46.72 2.98
CA LEU A 367 6.98 -47.91 3.62
C LEU A 367 7.27 -47.88 5.12
N GLY A 368 6.24 -47.60 5.93
CA GLY A 368 6.29 -47.67 7.39
C GLY A 368 5.74 -46.44 8.10
N SER A 369 5.73 -46.49 9.43
CA SER A 369 5.31 -45.38 10.29
C SER A 369 6.32 -44.22 10.22
N ILE A 370 5.89 -43.04 9.79
CA ILE A 370 6.70 -41.80 9.78
C ILE A 370 6.89 -41.31 11.23
N SER A 371 8.14 -41.21 11.68
CA SER A 371 8.53 -40.78 13.02
C SER A 371 9.34 -39.47 13.02
N HIS A 372 10.13 -39.23 11.98
CA HIS A 372 10.83 -37.96 11.75
C HIS A 372 11.14 -37.74 10.27
N ILE A 373 11.29 -36.46 9.90
CA ILE A 373 11.69 -35.99 8.57
C ILE A 373 12.87 -35.05 8.78
N LYS A 374 13.93 -35.23 8.00
CA LYS A 374 15.12 -34.38 7.98
C LYS A 374 15.32 -33.83 6.57
N ALA A 375 15.67 -32.56 6.46
CA ALA A 375 16.02 -31.94 5.19
C ALA A 375 17.13 -30.91 5.42
N ASP A 376 17.93 -30.67 4.39
CA ASP A 376 18.86 -29.56 4.35
C ASP A 376 18.14 -28.34 3.76
N VAL A 377 18.30 -27.18 4.40
CA VAL A 377 17.62 -25.94 4.00
C VAL A 377 18.68 -24.88 3.73
N GLN A 378 18.65 -24.30 2.54
CA GLN A 378 19.56 -23.24 2.13
C GLN A 378 18.78 -22.01 1.69
N ASN A 379 19.23 -20.83 2.13
CA ASN A 379 18.73 -19.58 1.58
C ASN A 379 19.27 -19.35 0.17
N VAL A 380 18.37 -19.17 -0.80
CA VAL A 380 18.70 -18.86 -2.19
C VAL A 380 18.13 -17.52 -2.64
N SER A 381 17.63 -16.73 -1.69
CA SER A 381 17.04 -15.41 -1.92
C SER A 381 18.06 -14.42 -2.47
N THR A 382 17.62 -13.53 -3.36
CA THR A 382 18.43 -12.47 -3.93
C THR A 382 17.72 -11.12 -3.88
N LEU A 383 18.44 -10.07 -3.52
CA LEU A 383 18.06 -8.67 -3.71
C LEU A 383 18.80 -8.15 -4.95
N GLY A 384 18.10 -8.11 -6.08
CA GLY A 384 18.70 -7.82 -7.39
C GLY A 384 19.76 -8.87 -7.73
N ASP A 385 21.00 -8.43 -7.99
CA ASP A 385 22.12 -9.32 -8.29
C ASP A 385 22.88 -9.81 -7.04
N GLN A 386 22.44 -9.44 -5.83
CA GLN A 386 23.12 -9.77 -4.58
C GLN A 386 22.33 -10.82 -3.78
N ALA A 387 23.03 -11.66 -3.03
CA ALA A 387 22.39 -12.58 -2.09
C ALA A 387 21.69 -11.79 -0.97
N GLU A 388 20.43 -12.10 -0.71
CA GLU A 388 19.70 -11.55 0.43
C GLU A 388 20.12 -12.31 1.69
N LEU A 389 20.71 -11.63 2.67
CA LEU A 389 21.08 -12.29 3.92
C LEU A 389 19.82 -12.53 4.77
N ILE A 390 19.72 -13.72 5.37
CA ILE A 390 18.73 -13.96 6.42
C ILE A 390 19.18 -13.23 7.67
N GLY A 391 18.26 -12.54 8.33
CA GLY A 391 18.48 -11.92 9.64
C GLY A 391 18.25 -12.91 10.80
N PRO A 392 18.51 -12.50 12.05
CA PRO A 392 18.13 -13.30 13.21
C PRO A 392 16.62 -13.55 13.21
N GLY A 393 16.22 -14.75 13.64
CA GLY A 393 14.81 -15.15 13.59
C GLY A 393 14.63 -16.63 13.86
N SER A 394 13.55 -17.19 13.31
CA SER A 394 13.19 -18.58 13.54
C SER A 394 12.79 -19.27 12.25
N LEU A 395 13.33 -20.46 12.01
CA LEU A 395 12.93 -21.36 10.93
C LEU A 395 12.02 -22.45 11.47
N ILE A 396 10.90 -22.65 10.78
CA ILE A 396 9.95 -23.70 11.09
C ILE A 396 9.67 -24.46 9.79
N GLY A 397 9.91 -25.75 9.81
CA GLY A 397 9.56 -26.66 8.72
C GLY A 397 8.13 -27.14 8.88
N ILE A 398 7.35 -27.08 7.81
CA ILE A 398 6.00 -27.63 7.76
C ILE A 398 5.98 -28.70 6.69
N THR A 399 5.61 -29.92 7.10
CA THR A 399 5.49 -31.04 6.16
C THR A 399 4.04 -31.42 6.01
N ARG A 400 3.58 -31.44 4.75
CA ARG A 400 2.31 -32.01 4.33
C ARG A 400 2.55 -33.43 3.85
N TYR A 401 1.78 -34.41 4.34
CA TYR A 401 1.90 -35.81 3.94
C TYR A 401 0.55 -36.51 3.94
N VAL A 402 0.41 -37.60 3.18
CA VAL A 402 -0.82 -38.40 3.15
C VAL A 402 -0.57 -39.73 3.86
N LEU A 403 -1.35 -40.03 4.88
CA LEU A 403 -1.31 -41.28 5.63
C LEU A 403 -2.67 -41.98 5.50
N ALA A 404 -2.66 -43.19 4.93
CA ALA A 404 -3.88 -43.99 4.71
C ALA A 404 -5.01 -43.22 3.98
N GLY A 405 -4.65 -42.39 2.99
CA GLY A 405 -5.61 -41.57 2.23
C GLY A 405 -6.10 -40.32 2.97
N VAL A 406 -5.63 -40.08 4.19
CA VAL A 406 -5.92 -38.88 4.97
C VAL A 406 -4.74 -37.92 4.87
N GLU A 407 -5.03 -36.68 4.55
CA GLU A 407 -4.04 -35.62 4.54
C GLU A 407 -3.67 -35.20 5.97
N ASN A 408 -2.38 -35.11 6.25
CA ASN A 408 -1.83 -34.80 7.55
C ASN A 408 -0.75 -33.72 7.41
N TYR A 409 -0.51 -33.02 8.51
CA TYR A 409 0.48 -31.96 8.62
C TYR A 409 1.32 -32.16 9.88
N SER A 410 2.61 -31.92 9.78
CA SER A 410 3.52 -31.85 10.92
C SER A 410 4.31 -30.55 10.88
N VAL A 411 4.65 -30.06 12.07
CA VAL A 411 5.45 -28.85 12.27
C VAL A 411 6.73 -29.28 12.98
N SER A 412 7.88 -28.81 12.50
CA SER A 412 9.17 -29.08 13.14
C SER A 412 9.28 -28.38 14.49
N GLN A 413 10.31 -28.73 15.26
CA GLN A 413 10.78 -27.81 16.29
C GLN A 413 11.28 -26.53 15.63
N GLU A 414 11.10 -25.41 16.33
CA GLU A 414 11.62 -24.11 15.90
C GLU A 414 13.14 -24.11 15.97
N VAL A 415 13.79 -23.70 14.88
CA VAL A 415 15.23 -23.49 14.82
C VAL A 415 15.50 -21.99 14.92
N THR A 416 16.04 -21.54 16.04
CA THR A 416 16.46 -20.15 16.21
C THR A 416 17.72 -19.89 15.39
N LEU A 417 17.66 -18.88 14.52
CA LEU A 417 18.80 -18.35 13.79
C LEU A 417 19.42 -17.21 14.59
N SER A 418 20.65 -17.41 15.06
CA SER A 418 21.44 -16.37 15.71
C SER A 418 22.32 -15.64 14.70
N GLN A 419 22.75 -14.41 15.02
CA GLN A 419 23.62 -13.59 14.16
C GLN A 419 24.95 -14.29 13.78
N ALA A 420 25.37 -15.30 14.52
CA ALA A 420 26.61 -16.06 14.30
C ALA A 420 26.47 -17.19 13.25
N GLU A 421 25.26 -17.64 12.95
CA GLU A 421 24.97 -18.73 12.01
C GLU A 421 24.70 -18.22 10.57
N LEU A 422 24.80 -16.91 10.36
CA LEU A 422 24.43 -16.19 9.13
C LEU A 422 25.65 -15.77 8.28
N MET A 423 26.81 -16.39 8.51
CA MET A 423 28.03 -16.12 7.74
C MET A 423 28.06 -16.97 6.47
N PRO A 424 28.58 -16.43 5.34
CA PRO A 424 28.40 -16.96 3.99
C PRO A 424 28.94 -18.38 3.77
#